data_AF-A0A6M3Y3E1-F1
#
_entry.id   AF-A0A6M3Y3E1-F1
#
_cell.length_a   1.000
_cell.length_b   1.000
_cell.length_c   1.000
_cell.angle_alpha   90.00
_cell.angle_beta   90.00
_cell.angle_gamma   90.00
#
_symmetry.space_group_name_H-M   'P 1'
#
loop_
_entity.id
_entity.type
_entity.pdbx_description
1 polymer ?
#
loop_
_entity_poly.entity_id
_entity_poly.type
_entity_poly.pdbx_seq_one_letter_code
_entity_poly.pdbx_strand_id
1 'polypeptide(L)'
;LVTEFDIMDHIELIDRAIKWLKNTFHCRIVLSESVAYTRSGETPDAIGWVYGKSILVECKNHLSDFYADQKKRSRFPGMPALGHWRFYLTPPNLIHHNKIPSGWGLYEVHGKKILHRGGSKYIKYEKSPFESCRDSEVAILLSALSKIQYQSLKG
;
A
#
# COMPACT_ATOMS: atom_id res chain seq x y z
N LEU A 1 -2.38 19.24 -26.76
CA LEU A 1 -3.51 18.51 -26.17
C LEU A 1 -3.12 18.24 -24.73
N VAL A 2 -3.66 19.02 -23.79
CA VAL A 2 -3.42 18.78 -22.36
C VAL A 2 -4.24 17.55 -22.02
N THR A 3 -3.57 16.44 -21.69
CA THR A 3 -4.24 15.25 -21.17
C THR A 3 -4.93 15.65 -19.88
N GLU A 4 -6.26 15.56 -19.83
CA GLU A 4 -7.02 15.70 -18.59
C GLU A 4 -6.40 14.75 -17.56
N PHE A 5 -5.81 15.31 -16.50
CA PHE A 5 -5.48 14.53 -15.33
C PHE A 5 -6.82 14.11 -14.74
N ASP A 6 -7.10 12.82 -14.74
CA ASP A 6 -8.26 12.27 -14.06
C ASP A 6 -8.02 12.50 -12.55
N ILE A 7 -8.59 13.57 -11.99
CA ILE A 7 -8.42 13.92 -10.58
C ILE A 7 -9.24 12.92 -9.78
N MET A 8 -8.60 11.83 -9.37
CA MET A 8 -9.19 10.82 -8.50
C MET A 8 -9.00 11.23 -7.04
N ASP A 9 -10.07 11.13 -6.26
CA ASP A 9 -10.01 11.35 -4.82
C ASP A 9 -9.17 10.27 -4.13
N HIS A 10 -8.48 10.65 -3.04
CA HIS A 10 -7.63 9.74 -2.27
C HIS A 10 -8.43 8.58 -1.69
N ILE A 11 -9.65 8.85 -1.22
CA ILE A 11 -10.57 7.82 -0.70
C ILE A 11 -10.92 6.82 -1.80
N GLU A 12 -11.18 7.29 -3.03
CA GLU A 12 -11.42 6.39 -4.16
C GLU A 12 -10.19 5.53 -4.45
N LEU A 13 -8.97 6.11 -4.45
CA LEU A 13 -7.74 5.32 -4.66
C LEU A 13 -7.56 4.24 -3.60
N ILE A 14 -7.84 4.55 -2.32
CA ILE A 14 -7.79 3.57 -1.22
C ILE A 14 -8.79 2.44 -1.48
N ASP A 15 -10.03 2.76 -1.82
CA ASP A 15 -11.07 1.77 -2.14
C ASP A 15 -10.65 0.85 -3.30
N ARG A 16 -10.00 1.42 -4.32
CA ARG A 16 -9.44 0.67 -5.45
C ARG A 16 -8.30 -0.23 -4.99
N ALA A 17 -7.40 0.25 -4.13
CA ALA A 17 -6.31 -0.53 -3.57
C ALA A 17 -6.82 -1.72 -2.76
N ILE A 18 -7.83 -1.52 -1.90
CA ILE A 18 -8.42 -2.59 -1.08
C ILE A 18 -8.98 -3.71 -1.98
N LYS A 19 -9.81 -3.33 -2.95
CA LYS A 19 -10.42 -4.28 -3.90
C LYS A 19 -9.36 -5.00 -4.71
N TRP A 20 -8.28 -4.30 -5.10
CA TRP A 20 -7.19 -4.88 -5.86
C TRP A 20 -6.40 -5.92 -5.07
N LEU A 21 -5.99 -5.58 -3.85
CA LEU A 21 -5.31 -6.50 -2.93
C LEU A 21 -6.16 -7.76 -2.70
N LYS A 22 -7.46 -7.59 -2.48
CA LYS A 22 -8.39 -8.70 -2.22
C LYS A 22 -8.61 -9.59 -3.44
N ASN A 23 -8.87 -9.00 -4.60
CA ASN A 23 -9.35 -9.75 -5.77
C ASN A 23 -8.22 -10.20 -6.71
N THR A 24 -7.12 -9.45 -6.80
CA THR A 24 -6.02 -9.74 -7.72
C THR A 24 -4.90 -10.53 -7.05
N PHE A 25 -4.54 -10.16 -5.82
CA PHE A 25 -3.48 -10.84 -5.09
C PHE A 25 -3.99 -11.84 -4.06
N HIS A 26 -5.32 -11.97 -3.94
CA HIS A 26 -5.97 -12.90 -3.02
C HIS A 26 -5.53 -12.70 -1.56
N CYS A 27 -5.25 -11.46 -1.17
CA CYS A 27 -4.99 -11.13 0.23
C CYS A 27 -6.19 -11.55 1.09
N ARG A 28 -5.93 -12.40 2.10
CA ARG A 28 -6.99 -12.94 2.96
C ARG A 28 -7.57 -11.84 3.84
N ILE A 29 -6.67 -11.08 4.46
CA ILE A 29 -6.98 -9.89 5.23
C ILE A 29 -6.43 -8.69 4.46
N VAL A 30 -7.25 -7.65 4.36
CA VAL A 30 -6.87 -6.34 3.83
C VAL A 30 -7.37 -5.31 4.83
N LEU A 31 -6.49 -4.37 5.18
CA LEU A 31 -6.80 -3.27 6.09
C LEU A 31 -6.41 -1.96 5.40
N SER A 32 -7.19 -0.92 5.63
CA SER A 32 -6.89 0.45 5.23
C SER A 32 -6.87 1.35 6.45
N GLU A 33 -6.12 2.46 6.35
CA GLU A 33 -6.08 3.57 7.33
C GLU A 33 -5.99 3.11 8.80
N SER A 34 -5.31 1.98 9.02
CA SER A 34 -5.31 1.32 10.31
C SER A 34 -4.29 1.97 11.22
N VAL A 35 -4.77 2.93 12.02
CA VAL A 35 -3.97 3.57 13.06
C VAL A 35 -3.64 2.55 14.15
N ALA A 36 -2.37 2.22 14.28
CA ALA A 36 -1.80 1.45 15.38
C ALA A 36 -0.49 2.12 15.81
N TYR A 37 -0.14 2.02 17.10
CA TYR A 37 1.20 2.41 17.54
C TYR A 37 2.19 1.36 17.05
N THR A 38 2.85 1.63 15.93
CA THR A 38 3.76 0.69 15.28
C THR A 38 5.22 1.11 15.50
N ARG A 39 6.14 0.13 15.54
CA ARG A 39 7.58 0.39 15.63
C ARG A 39 8.12 1.12 14.40
N SER A 40 7.50 0.93 13.24
CA SER A 40 7.80 1.68 12.01
C SER A 40 7.28 3.12 12.05
N GLY A 41 6.26 3.41 12.87
CA GLY A 41 5.51 4.66 12.85
C GLY A 41 4.67 4.85 11.58
N GLU A 42 4.57 3.83 10.73
CA GLU A 42 3.79 3.89 9.49
C GLU A 42 2.32 3.61 9.74
N THR A 43 1.46 4.38 9.08
CA THR A 43 0.05 4.08 8.86
C THR A 43 -0.14 3.92 7.34
N PRO A 44 -0.36 2.70 6.85
CA PRO A 44 -0.48 2.47 5.41
C PRO A 44 -1.85 2.90 4.89
N ASP A 45 -1.90 3.42 3.66
CA ASP A 45 -3.17 3.70 2.98
C ASP A 45 -3.97 2.39 2.81
N ALA A 46 -3.31 1.34 2.29
CA ALA A 46 -3.83 -0.02 2.31
C ALA A 46 -2.71 -1.06 2.50
N ILE A 47 -3.01 -2.15 3.20
CA ILE A 47 -2.09 -3.28 3.36
C ILE A 47 -2.86 -4.60 3.35
N GLY A 48 -2.33 -5.60 2.65
CA GLY A 48 -2.93 -6.93 2.54
C GLY A 48 -1.95 -8.04 2.88
N TRP A 49 -2.45 -9.12 3.49
CA TRP A 49 -1.66 -10.30 3.87
C TRP A 49 -2.03 -11.52 3.04
N VAL A 50 -1.01 -12.18 2.49
CA VAL A 50 -1.15 -13.38 1.66
C VAL A 50 0.07 -14.30 1.85
N TYR A 51 -0.17 -15.60 2.11
CA TYR A 51 0.88 -16.63 2.29
C TYR A 51 2.04 -16.24 3.24
N GLY A 52 1.74 -15.58 4.37
CA GLY A 52 2.75 -15.14 5.33
C GLY A 52 3.59 -13.94 4.87
N LYS A 53 3.21 -13.31 3.77
CA LYS A 53 3.78 -12.07 3.23
C LYS A 53 2.72 -10.98 3.22
N SER A 54 3.19 -9.75 3.07
CA SER A 54 2.37 -8.55 3.09
C SER A 54 2.66 -7.67 1.89
N ILE A 55 1.62 -6.98 1.41
CA ILE A 55 1.67 -6.06 0.29
C ILE A 55 1.16 -4.72 0.78
N LEU A 56 2.04 -3.72 0.81
CA LEU A 56 1.76 -2.34 1.13
C LEU A 56 1.38 -1.59 -0.15
N VAL A 57 0.31 -0.80 -0.10
CA VAL A 57 -0.07 0.13 -1.15
C VAL A 57 -0.17 1.53 -0.56
N GLU A 58 0.55 2.47 -1.17
CA GLU A 58 0.53 3.89 -0.87
C GLU A 58 -0.17 4.61 -2.03
N CYS A 59 -1.34 5.18 -1.76
CA CYS A 59 -2.11 5.93 -2.75
C CYS A 59 -1.56 7.35 -2.82
N LYS A 60 -1.43 7.90 -4.04
CA LYS A 60 -1.01 9.29 -4.25
C LYS A 60 -1.88 9.90 -5.33
N ASN A 61 -2.57 10.99 -5.00
CA ASN A 61 -3.33 11.80 -5.96
C ASN A 61 -2.58 13.10 -6.34
N HIS A 62 -1.60 13.54 -5.53
CA HIS A 62 -0.70 14.63 -5.89
C HIS A 62 0.78 14.23 -5.86
N LEU A 63 1.58 14.90 -6.71
CA LEU A 63 3.02 14.66 -6.80
C LEU A 63 3.76 15.12 -5.53
N SER A 64 3.23 16.13 -4.83
CA SER A 64 3.72 16.56 -3.52
C SER A 64 3.64 15.45 -2.48
N ASP A 65 2.56 14.66 -2.49
CA ASP A 65 2.38 13.54 -1.55
C ASP A 65 3.40 12.44 -1.80
N PHE A 66 3.71 12.18 -3.07
CA PHE A 66 4.77 11.25 -3.45
C PHE A 66 6.14 11.71 -2.93
N TYR A 67 6.49 12.98 -3.10
CA TYR A 67 7.76 13.51 -2.60
C TYR A 67 7.82 13.59 -1.08
N ALA A 68 6.70 13.83 -0.40
CA ALA A 68 6.63 13.77 1.06
C ALA A 68 6.79 12.32 1.56
N ASP A 69 6.15 11.36 0.90
CA ASP A 69 6.26 9.94 1.24
C ASP A 69 7.69 9.42 1.16
N GLN A 70 8.44 9.80 0.12
CA GLN A 70 9.84 9.42 -0.04
C GLN A 70 10.75 9.89 1.09
N LYS A 71 10.35 10.91 1.86
CA LYS A 71 11.10 11.43 3.00
C LYS A 71 10.75 10.74 4.32
N LYS A 72 9.75 9.84 4.35
CA LYS A 72 9.37 9.10 5.56
C LYS A 72 10.53 8.25 6.05
N ARG A 73 10.65 8.10 7.37
CA ARG A 73 11.72 7.31 8.01
C ARG A 73 11.79 5.87 7.48
N SER A 74 10.64 5.25 7.25
CA SER A 74 10.50 3.89 6.71
C SER A 74 11.00 3.72 5.27
N ARG A 75 11.35 4.80 4.58
CA ARG A 75 11.95 4.75 3.24
C ARG A 75 13.48 4.68 3.28
N PHE A 76 14.11 4.94 4.43
CA PHE A 76 15.57 4.87 4.55
C PHE A 76 16.05 3.43 4.79
N PRO A 77 17.21 3.05 4.20
CA PRO A 77 17.80 1.72 4.41
C PRO A 77 17.98 1.39 5.89
N GLY A 78 17.65 0.16 6.27
CA GLY A 78 17.79 -0.34 7.65
C GLY A 78 16.72 0.13 8.64
N MET A 79 15.83 1.06 8.25
CA MET A 79 14.71 1.46 9.10
C MET A 79 13.58 0.42 9.06
N PRO A 80 12.86 0.19 10.18
CA PRO A 80 11.68 -0.66 10.18
C PRO A 80 10.62 -0.09 9.23
N ALA A 81 10.08 -0.95 8.37
CA ALA A 81 9.09 -0.57 7.37
C ALA A 81 8.11 -1.71 7.10
N LEU A 82 6.88 -1.36 6.70
CA LEU A 82 5.83 -2.32 6.36
C LEU A 82 5.99 -2.88 4.95
N GLY A 83 5.32 -4.00 4.67
CA GLY A 83 5.19 -4.56 3.33
C GLY A 83 6.45 -5.27 2.84
N HIS A 84 6.29 -6.53 2.47
CA HIS A 84 7.30 -7.28 1.70
C HIS A 84 7.34 -6.80 0.25
N TRP A 85 6.16 -6.49 -0.28
CA TRP A 85 5.98 -5.79 -1.55
C TRP A 85 5.39 -4.41 -1.26
N ARG A 86 5.81 -3.40 -2.02
CA ARG A 86 5.42 -2.01 -1.79
C ARG A 86 5.08 -1.36 -3.12
N PHE A 87 3.88 -0.82 -3.22
CA PHE A 87 3.35 -0.27 -4.45
C PHE A 87 2.84 1.14 -4.25
N TYR A 88 3.10 2.01 -5.22
CA TYR A 88 2.35 3.24 -5.39
C TYR A 88 1.16 2.97 -6.30
N LEU A 89 0.00 3.51 -5.92
CA LEU A 89 -1.21 3.53 -6.75
C LEU A 89 -1.62 4.97 -6.99
N THR A 90 -1.75 5.36 -8.26
CA THR A 90 -2.04 6.75 -8.64
C THR A 90 -3.10 6.85 -9.73
N PRO A 91 -3.64 8.06 -9.97
CA PRO A 91 -4.26 8.36 -11.25
C PRO A 91 -3.24 8.25 -12.39
N PRO A 92 -3.71 8.20 -13.65
CA PRO A 92 -2.84 8.14 -14.82
C PRO A 92 -1.83 9.29 -14.87
N ASN A 93 -0.59 8.99 -15.23
CA ASN A 93 0.48 9.96 -15.53
C ASN A 93 0.92 10.87 -14.37
N LEU A 94 0.56 10.55 -13.11
CA LEU A 94 0.95 11.36 -11.96
C LEU A 94 2.46 11.24 -11.65
N ILE A 95 2.98 10.02 -11.61
CA ILE A 95 4.39 9.74 -11.28
C ILE A 95 5.06 9.14 -12.50
N HIS A 96 6.19 9.71 -12.91
CA HIS A 96 6.98 9.12 -13.98
C HIS A 96 7.71 7.86 -13.48
N HIS A 97 7.65 6.76 -14.23
CA HIS A 97 8.16 5.45 -13.82
C HIS A 97 9.65 5.44 -13.42
N ASN A 98 10.47 6.32 -13.99
CA ASN A 98 11.89 6.47 -13.65
C ASN A 98 12.15 7.08 -12.25
N LYS A 99 11.11 7.59 -11.57
CA LYS A 99 11.21 8.14 -10.22
C LYS A 99 10.94 7.09 -9.13
N ILE A 100 10.53 5.89 -9.51
CA ILE A 100 10.13 4.86 -8.56
C ILE A 100 11.36 4.29 -7.86
N PRO A 101 11.40 4.29 -6.52
CA PRO A 101 12.53 3.72 -5.78
C PRO A 101 12.73 2.24 -6.09
N SER A 102 13.98 1.77 -6.03
CA SER A 102 14.30 0.36 -6.25
C SER A 102 13.47 -0.54 -5.33
N GLY A 103 12.95 -1.64 -5.88
CA GLY A 103 12.08 -2.58 -5.19
C GLY A 103 10.60 -2.18 -5.12
N TRP A 104 10.24 -0.91 -5.30
CA TRP A 104 8.85 -0.47 -5.39
C TRP A 104 8.25 -0.71 -6.76
N GLY A 105 6.92 -0.86 -6.83
CA GLY A 105 6.16 -0.88 -8.08
C GLY A 105 5.24 0.33 -8.22
N LEU A 106 4.98 0.76 -9.46
CA LEU A 106 4.02 1.80 -9.80
C LEU A 106 2.87 1.21 -10.59
N TYR A 107 1.66 1.50 -10.12
CA TYR A 107 0.42 1.15 -10.77
C TYR A 107 -0.48 2.38 -10.92
N GLU A 108 -1.24 2.41 -12.00
CA GLU A 108 -2.19 3.47 -12.30
C GLU A 108 -3.61 2.92 -12.41
N VAL A 109 -4.59 3.67 -11.91
CA VAL A 109 -6.02 3.39 -12.11
C VAL A 109 -6.46 3.95 -13.47
N HIS A 110 -6.94 3.08 -14.35
CA HIS A 110 -7.50 3.43 -15.66
C HIS A 110 -8.93 2.91 -15.76
N GLY A 111 -9.90 3.75 -15.44
CA GLY A 111 -11.31 3.35 -15.33
C GLY A 111 -11.49 2.23 -14.30
N LYS A 112 -11.83 1.02 -14.73
CA LYS A 112 -11.98 -0.17 -13.85
C LYS A 112 -10.70 -1.00 -13.69
N LYS A 113 -9.63 -0.69 -14.43
CA LYS A 113 -8.40 -1.49 -14.46
C LYS A 113 -7.31 -0.82 -13.62
N ILE A 114 -6.43 -1.64 -13.06
CA ILE A 114 -5.18 -1.18 -12.44
C ILE A 114 -4.04 -1.73 -13.30
N LEU A 115 -3.24 -0.82 -13.85
CA LEU A 115 -2.23 -1.14 -14.85
C LEU A 115 -0.83 -0.86 -14.28
N HIS A 116 0.08 -1.81 -14.44
CA HIS A 116 1.48 -1.62 -14.08
C HIS A 116 2.16 -0.62 -15.02
N ARG A 117 2.98 0.27 -14.45
CA ARG A 117 3.71 1.30 -15.21
C ARG A 117 5.21 1.30 -15.00
N GLY A 118 5.71 0.65 -13.95
CA GLY A 118 7.15 0.51 -13.76
C GLY A 118 7.51 -0.05 -12.40
N GLY A 119 8.78 -0.45 -12.25
CA GLY A 119 9.28 -1.04 -11.02
C GLY A 119 8.85 -2.50 -10.83
N SER A 120 8.79 -2.92 -9.57
CA SER A 120 8.53 -4.30 -9.16
C SER A 120 7.07 -4.72 -9.31
N LYS A 121 6.85 -5.99 -9.66
CA LYS A 121 5.53 -6.63 -9.65
C LYS A 121 5.45 -7.69 -8.57
N TYR A 122 4.28 -7.85 -7.95
CA TYR A 122 4.03 -9.00 -7.11
C TYR A 122 4.06 -10.26 -7.97
N ILE A 123 4.96 -11.18 -7.66
CA ILE A 123 5.03 -12.50 -8.31
C ILE A 123 4.95 -13.56 -7.21
N LYS A 124 4.02 -14.49 -7.39
CA LYS A 124 3.77 -15.55 -6.42
C LYS A 124 5.01 -16.45 -6.31
N TYR A 125 5.44 -16.73 -5.08
CA TYR A 125 6.61 -17.55 -4.73
C TYR A 125 7.97 -16.95 -5.04
N GLU A 126 8.04 -15.75 -5.61
CA GLU A 126 9.32 -15.04 -5.74
C GLU A 126 9.77 -14.40 -4.43
N LYS A 127 11.09 -14.22 -4.32
CA LYS A 127 11.69 -13.49 -3.21
C LYS A 127 11.21 -12.05 -3.24
N SER A 128 10.65 -11.57 -2.13
CA SER A 128 10.20 -10.19 -2.02
C SER A 128 11.38 -9.21 -2.05
N PRO A 129 11.20 -7.99 -2.61
CA PRO A 129 12.24 -6.97 -2.63
C PRO A 129 12.62 -6.46 -1.24
N PHE A 130 11.69 -6.56 -0.28
CA PHE A 130 11.88 -6.08 1.08
C PHE A 130 11.61 -7.17 2.12
N GLU A 131 12.25 -7.00 3.27
CA GLU A 131 11.79 -7.56 4.53
C GLU A 131 10.83 -6.58 5.19
N SER A 132 9.76 -7.12 5.79
CA SER A 132 8.81 -6.31 6.54
C SER A 132 9.05 -6.35 8.05
N CYS A 133 8.74 -5.25 8.73
CA CYS A 133 8.69 -5.18 10.18
C CYS A 133 7.48 -5.97 10.71
N ARG A 134 7.70 -7.26 11.00
CA ARG A 134 6.67 -8.18 11.51
C ARG A 134 5.97 -7.65 12.77
N ASP A 135 6.71 -7.08 13.72
CA ASP A 135 6.14 -6.51 14.95
C ASP A 135 5.10 -5.42 14.64
N SER A 136 5.39 -4.55 13.67
CA SER A 136 4.48 -3.48 13.25
C SER A 136 3.23 -4.04 12.56
N GLU A 137 3.39 -5.05 11.71
CA GLU A 137 2.25 -5.70 11.04
C GLU A 137 1.36 -6.47 12.01
N VAL A 138 1.96 -7.17 12.98
CA VAL A 138 1.21 -7.84 14.06
C VAL A 138 0.46 -6.82 14.89
N ALA A 139 1.07 -5.68 15.23
CA ALA A 139 0.38 -4.60 15.95
C ALA A 139 -0.83 -4.07 15.17
N ILE A 140 -0.72 -3.92 13.85
CA ILE A 140 -1.84 -3.53 12.98
C ILE A 140 -2.95 -4.59 13.00
N LEU A 141 -2.60 -5.88 12.85
CA LEU A 141 -3.57 -6.97 12.88
C LEU A 141 -4.27 -7.09 14.24
N LEU A 142 -3.54 -6.94 15.35
CA LEU A 142 -4.10 -6.93 16.69
C LEU A 142 -5.04 -5.75 16.90
N SER A 143 -4.65 -4.54 16.47
CA SER A 143 -5.53 -3.36 16.51
C SER A 143 -6.85 -3.60 15.78
N ALA A 144 -6.81 -4.22 14.60
CA ALA A 144 -8.02 -4.56 13.85
C ALA A 144 -8.87 -5.62 14.58
N LEU A 145 -8.25 -6.68 15.09
CA LEU A 145 -8.95 -7.74 15.82
C LEU A 145 -9.60 -7.24 17.11
N SER A 146 -8.92 -6.37 17.87
CA SER A 146 -9.47 -5.76 19.08
C SER A 146 -10.73 -4.94 18.79
N LYS A 147 -10.79 -4.23 17.67
CA LYS A 147 -12.01 -3.50 17.25
C LYS A 147 -13.18 -4.45 16.97
N ILE A 148 -12.92 -5.56 16.28
CA ILE A 148 -13.94 -6.59 15.99
C ILE A 148 -14.41 -7.24 17.29
N GLN A 149 -13.49 -7.61 18.18
CA GLN A 149 -13.82 -8.21 19.46
C GLN A 149 -14.68 -7.26 20.31
N TYR A 150 -14.31 -5.98 20.37
CA TYR A 150 -15.07 -4.97 21.10
C TYR A 150 -16.50 -4.82 20.56
N GLN A 151 -16.69 -4.84 19.24
CA GLN A 151 -18.01 -4.81 18.62
C GLN A 151 -18.83 -6.07 18.95
N SER A 152 -18.21 -7.25 18.94
CA SER A 152 -18.86 -8.52 19.28
C SER A 152 -19.27 -8.62 20.75
N LEU A 153 -18.59 -7.93 21.66
CA LEU A 153 -18.93 -7.92 23.09
C LEU A 153 -20.04 -6.91 23.44
N LYS A 154 -20.37 -6.03 22.51
CA LYS A 154 -21.40 -4.99 22.68
C LYS A 154 -22.73 -5.31 22.00
N GLY A 155 -22.76 -6.30 21.10
CA GLY A 155 -23.97 -6.81 20.45
C GLY A 155 -24.49 -8.04 21.17
#